data_AF-A0A101HD04-F1
#
_entry.id   AF-A0A101HD04-F1
#
_cell.length_a   1.000
_cell.length_b   1.000
_cell.length_c   1.000
_cell.angle_alpha   90.00
_cell.angle_beta   90.00
_cell.angle_gamma   90.00
#
_symmetry.space_group_name_H-M   'P 1'
#
loop_
_entity.id
_entity.type
_entity.pdbx_description
1 polymer ?
#
loop_
_entity_poly.entity_id
_entity_poly.type
_entity_poly.pdbx_seq_one_letter_code
_entity_poly.pdbx_strand_id
1 'polypeptide(L)' 'MGYVLYWGISPDKLNNSVMIYDKTTYELRALNKGVEYHFAIEAFHENGISECSEQL' A
#
# COMPACT_ATOMS: atom_id res chain seq x y z
N MET A 1 -10.85 -11.47 2.81
CA MET A 1 -10.38 -10.19 3.42
C MET A 1 -9.17 -9.75 2.61
N GLY A 2 -8.85 -8.45 2.56
CA GLY A 2 -7.76 -7.98 1.71
C GLY A 2 -7.03 -6.77 2.25
N TYR A 3 -6.02 -6.35 1.50
CA TYR A 3 -5.21 -5.17 1.79
C TYR A 3 -5.08 -4.29 0.55
N VAL A 4 -5.08 -2.98 0.75
CA VAL A 4 -4.63 -2.01 -0.25
C VAL A 4 -3.25 -1.56 0.15
N LEU A 5 -2.27 -1.74 -0.74
CA LEU A 5 -0.95 -1.15 -0.62
C LEU A 5 -0.93 0.14 -1.45
N TYR A 6 -0.60 1.26 -0.82
CA TYR A 6 -0.38 2.56 -1.45
C TYR A 6 1.12 2.88 -1.46
N TRP A 7 1.65 3.46 -2.53
CA TRP A 7 3.05 3.91 -2.58
C TRP A 7 3.29 5.14 -3.46
N GLY A 8 4.33 5.91 -3.14
CA GLY A 8 4.70 7.12 -3.86
C GLY A 8 6.09 7.61 -3.51
N ILE A 9 6.55 8.65 -4.19
CA ILE A 9 7.89 9.26 -4.00
C ILE A 9 7.89 10.38 -2.95
N SER A 10 6.75 10.63 -2.30
CA SER A 10 6.55 11.65 -1.28
C SER A 10 5.52 11.14 -0.28
N PRO A 11 5.69 11.38 1.02
CA PRO A 11 4.81 10.83 2.06
C PRO A 11 3.37 11.32 1.91
N ASP A 12 3.18 12.57 1.51
CA ASP A 12 1.86 13.18 1.29
C ASP A 12 1.18 12.72 -0.01
N LYS A 13 1.87 11.97 -0.88
CA LYS A 13 1.41 11.65 -2.25
C LYS A 13 1.69 10.19 -2.64
N LEU A 14 0.90 9.28 -2.09
CA LEU A 14 0.89 7.87 -2.47
C LEU A 14 0.01 7.63 -3.70
N ASN A 15 0.49 8.07 -4.86
CA ASN A 15 -0.30 8.10 -6.12
C ASN A 15 -0.53 6.73 -6.77
N ASN A 16 0.09 5.67 -6.27
CA ASN A 16 -0.06 4.32 -6.81
C ASN A 16 -0.69 3.42 -5.76
N SER A 17 -1.51 2.46 -6.21
CA SER A 17 -2.10 1.47 -5.32
C SER A 17 -2.33 0.11 -6.00
N VAL A 18 -2.42 -0.94 -5.17
CA VAL A 18 -2.79 -2.29 -5.58
C VAL A 18 -3.65 -2.94 -4.50
N MET A 19 -4.71 -3.64 -4.94
CA MET A 19 -5.54 -4.45 -4.06
C MET A 19 -5.04 -5.89 -4.02
N ILE A 20 -4.86 -6.43 -2.82
CA ILE A 20 -4.33 -7.76 -2.55
C ILE A 20 -5.43 -8.55 -1.85
N TYR A 21 -5.94 -9.58 -2.53
CA TYR A 21 -7.03 -10.41 -2.03
C TYR A 21 -6.51 -11.73 -1.46
N ASP A 22 -7.00 -12.08 -0.26
CA ASP A 22 -6.76 -13.36 0.41
C ASP A 22 -5.27 -13.77 0.49
N LYS A 23 -4.39 -12.76 0.55
CA LYS A 23 -2.94 -12.89 0.68
C LYS A 23 -2.42 -11.79 1.60
N THR A 24 -1.33 -12.10 2.29
CA THR A 24 -0.63 -11.17 3.19
C THR A 24 0.72 -10.71 2.62
N THR A 25 1.03 -11.08 1.38
CA THR A 25 2.30 -10.78 0.71
C THR A 25 2.07 -10.29 -0.71
N TYR A 26 2.90 -9.34 -1.14
CA TYR A 26 2.90 -8.80 -2.50
C TYR A 26 4.32 -8.38 -2.91
N GLU A 27 4.73 -8.79 -4.11
CA GLU A 27 6.05 -8.44 -4.65
C GLU A 27 5.93 -7.18 -5.53
N LEU A 28 6.36 -6.04 -4.99
CA LEU A 28 6.30 -4.76 -5.71
C LEU A 28 7.50 -4.61 -6.66
N ARG A 29 7.24 -4.68 -7.97
CA ARG A 29 8.27 -4.57 -9.03
C ARG A 29 8.26 -3.23 -9.80
N ALA A 30 7.51 -2.25 -9.31
CA ALA A 30 7.35 -0.94 -9.94
C ALA A 30 8.29 0.15 -9.37
N LEU A 31 9.39 -0.26 -8.71
CA LEU A 31 10.31 0.65 -8.03
C LEU A 31 11.54 0.94 -8.89
N ASN A 32 11.94 2.20 -8.91
CA ASN A 32 13.16 2.65 -9.59
C ASN A 32 14.36 2.67 -8.63
N LYS A 33 15.53 2.29 -9.12
CA LYS A 33 16.77 2.31 -8.34
C LYS A 33 17.14 3.75 -7.95
N GLY A 34 17.47 3.96 -6.67
CA GLY A 34 17.93 5.25 -6.15
C GLY A 34 16.83 6.26 -5.88
N VAL A 35 15.57 5.84 -5.92
CA VAL A 35 14.41 6.67 -5.58
C VAL A 35 13.93 6.27 -4.19
N GLU A 36 13.72 7.26 -3.33
CA GLU A 36 13.07 7.07 -2.03
C GLU A 36 11.56 6.91 -2.25
N TYR A 37 10.98 5.92 -1.55
CA TYR A 37 9.56 5.63 -1.63
C TYR A 37 8.98 5.57 -0.23
N HIS A 38 7.75 6.06 -0.12
CA HIS A 38 6.90 5.93 1.06
C HIS A 38 5.75 4.99 0.71
N PHE A 39 5.24 4.26 1.70
CA PHE A 39 4.09 3.40 1.53
C PHE A 39 3.17 3.38 2.75
N ALA A 40 1.93 2.97 2.51
CA ALA A 40 0.95 2.74 3.56
C ALA A 40 0.06 1.55 3.18
N ILE A 41 -0.51 0.88 4.18
CA ILE A 41 -1.34 -0.30 4.00
C ILE A 41 -2.68 -0.11 4.71
N GLU A 42 -3.77 -0.48 4.04
CA GLU A 42 -5.12 -0.43 4.58
C GLU A 42 -5.77 -1.81 4.43
N ALA A 43 -6.28 -2.39 5.53
CA ALA A 43 -7.01 -3.65 5.46
C ALA A 43 -8.49 -3.38 5.12
N PHE A 44 -9.12 -4.28 4.36
CA PHE A 44 -10.53 -4.19 4.00
C PHE A 44 -11.25 -5.53 4.05
N HIS A 45 -12.55 -5.47 4.32
CA HIS A 45 -13.48 -6.60 4.25
C HIS A 45 -14.92 -6.12 4.04
N GLU A 46 -15.86 -7.07 3.99
CA GLU A 46 -17.29 -6.79 3.77
C GLU A 46 -17.92 -5.86 4.81
N ASN A 47 -17.32 -5.72 6.00
CA ASN A 47 -17.83 -4.85 7.05
C ASN A 47 -17.07 -3.51 7.16
N GLY A 48 -16.14 -3.21 6.24
CA GLY A 48 -15.46 -1.91 6.19
C GLY A 48 -13.94 -1.96 5.95
N ILE A 49 -13.31 -0.79 6.12
CA ILE A 49 -11.87 -0.55 5.99
C ILE A 49 -11.26 -0.28 7.37
N SER A 50 -10.00 -0.65 7.57
CA SER A 50 -9.24 -0.33 8.78
C SER A 50 -8.71 1.11 8.75
N GLU A 51 -8.16 1.57 9.88
CA GLU A 51 -7.24 2.70 9.85
C GLU A 51 -6.04 2.36 8.95
N CYS A 52 -5.64 3.33 8.13
CA CYS A 52 -4.46 3.21 7.28
C CYS A 52 -3.21 3.22 8.16
N SER A 53 -2.24 2.35 7.87
CA SER A 53 -0.99 2.32 8.62
C SER A 53 -0.26 3.65 8.54
N GLU A 54 0.44 4.02 9.62
CA GLU A 54 1.40 5.12 9.55
C GLU A 54 2.46 4.84 8.46
N GLN A 55 2.95 5.91 7.83
CA GLN A 55 3.92 5.82 6.74
C GLN A 55 5.21 5.20 7.24
N LEU A 56 5.62 4.10 6.61
CA LEU A 56 6.84 3.36 6.91
C LEU A 56 7.96 3.68 5.90
#